data_AF-A0A259NXB6-F1
#
_entry.id   AF-A0A259NXB6-F1
#
_cell.length_a   1.000
_cell.length_b   1.000
_cell.length_c   1.000
_cell.angle_alpha   90.00
_cell.angle_beta   90.00
_cell.angle_gamma   90.00
#
_symmetry.space_group_name_H-M   'P 1'
#
loop_
_entity.id
_entity.type
_entity.pdbx_description
1 polymer ?
#
loop_
_entity_poly.entity_id
_entity_poly.type
_entity_poly.pdbx_seq_one_letter_code
_entity_poly.pdbx_strand_id
1 'polypeptide(L)'
;MSEHIDEFPALVESLFQVPDLGKLVISQDSHPPRFLLLYGSLRERSYSHLLTLEAARLLRAMGGEVIVFDPTGLPLVDSVPDSHAKVQELRELAMWAEGMVWTSPERHGA
;
A
#
# COMPACT_ATOMS: atom_id res chain seq x y z
N MET A 1 23.03 28.89 32.28
CA MET A 1 21.82 28.04 32.21
C MET A 1 22.15 26.89 31.27
N SER A 2 22.70 25.81 31.82
CA SER A 2 22.96 24.58 31.06
C SER A 2 21.64 23.81 31.07
N GLU A 3 20.89 23.84 29.98
CA GLU A 3 19.67 23.05 29.89
C GLU A 3 20.03 21.56 29.94
N HIS A 4 19.30 20.81 30.76
CA HIS A 4 19.43 19.37 30.96
C HIS A 4 19.04 18.62 29.68
N ILE A 5 19.92 18.64 28.67
CA ILE A 5 19.72 17.89 27.41
C ILE A 5 19.83 16.38 27.64
N ASP A 6 20.44 15.96 28.76
CA ASP A 6 20.70 14.55 29.07
C ASP A 6 19.53 13.82 29.77
N GLU A 7 18.46 14.52 30.15
CA GLU A 7 17.28 13.90 30.77
C GLU A 7 16.08 13.93 29.83
N PHE A 8 15.52 12.74 29.52
CA PHE A 8 14.30 12.61 28.72
C PHE A 8 13.16 12.00 29.53
N PRO A 9 12.52 12.76 30.43
CA PRO A 9 11.53 12.22 31.39
C PRO A 9 10.23 11.72 30.74
N ALA A 10 9.94 12.08 29.48
CA ALA A 10 8.82 11.53 28.73
C ALA A 10 9.14 10.17 28.09
N LEU A 11 10.40 9.72 28.15
CA LEU A 11 10.80 8.42 27.62
C LEU A 11 10.31 7.31 28.55
N VAL A 12 9.49 6.42 28.00
CA VAL A 12 9.17 5.15 28.66
C VAL A 12 10.27 4.16 28.30
N GLU A 13 11.29 4.05 29.16
CA GLU A 13 12.50 3.25 28.90
C GLU A 13 12.19 1.79 28.50
N SER A 14 11.14 1.20 29.05
CA SER A 14 10.76 -0.19 28.74
C SER A 14 10.29 -0.41 27.29
N LEU A 15 9.90 0.64 26.58
CA LEU A 15 9.49 0.60 25.18
C LEU A 15 10.59 1.12 24.24
N PHE A 16 11.66 1.68 24.79
CA PHE A 16 12.75 2.24 24.01
C PHE A 16 13.75 1.15 23.61
N GLN A 17 13.98 1.02 22.31
CA GLN A 17 15.04 0.17 21.77
C GLN A 17 15.97 1.01 20.91
N VAL A 18 17.26 0.93 21.18
CA VAL A 18 18.28 1.54 20.32
C VAL A 18 18.30 0.80 18.97
N PRO A 19 18.33 1.51 17.83
CA PRO A 19 18.39 0.87 16.51
C PRO A 19 19.58 -0.09 16.39
N ASP A 20 19.30 -1.30 15.91
CA ASP A 20 20.28 -2.37 15.72
C ASP A 20 20.23 -2.84 14.27
N LEU A 21 21.35 -2.66 13.56
CA LEU A 21 21.47 -3.06 12.15
C LEU A 21 21.33 -4.57 11.96
N GLY A 22 21.70 -5.39 12.97
CA GLY A 22 21.53 -6.83 12.93
C GLY A 22 20.06 -7.26 12.84
N LYS A 23 19.14 -6.42 13.34
CA LYS A 23 17.68 -6.66 13.27
C LYS A 23 17.05 -6.22 11.94
N LEU A 24 17.80 -5.52 11.09
CA LEU A 24 17.34 -5.10 9.75
C LEU A 24 17.65 -6.12 8.67
N VAL A 25 18.49 -7.12 8.96
CA VAL A 25 18.80 -8.20 8.03
C VAL A 25 17.64 -9.19 8.05
N ILE A 26 16.86 -9.18 6.98
CA ILE A 26 15.72 -10.08 6.78
C ILE A 26 16.13 -11.18 5.80
N SER A 27 15.70 -12.42 6.05
CA SER A 27 15.84 -13.51 5.08
C SER A 27 15.00 -13.19 3.84
N GLN A 28 15.53 -13.46 2.64
CA GLN A 28 14.73 -13.36 1.42
C GLN A 28 13.56 -14.35 1.47
N ASP A 29 12.36 -13.85 1.22
CA ASP A 29 11.18 -14.67 1.07
C ASP A 29 11.31 -15.59 -0.15
N SER A 30 10.70 -16.78 -0.06
CA SER A 30 10.80 -17.80 -1.11
C SER A 30 9.81 -17.58 -2.27
N HIS A 31 9.10 -16.46 -2.29
CA HIS A 31 8.09 -16.16 -3.31
C HIS A 31 8.34 -14.81 -3.98
N PRO A 32 7.79 -14.59 -5.19
CA PRO A 32 7.78 -13.27 -5.82
C PRO A 32 7.24 -12.18 -4.91
N PRO A 33 7.78 -10.94 -4.97
CA PRO A 33 7.17 -9.80 -4.30
C PRO A 33 5.76 -9.55 -4.83
N ARG A 34 4.80 -9.33 -3.94
CA ARG A 34 3.37 -9.20 -4.26
C ARG A 34 2.94 -7.74 -4.35
N PHE A 35 2.41 -7.35 -5.50
CA PHE A 35 1.97 -5.99 -5.77
C PHE A 35 0.46 -5.92 -6.02
N LEU A 36 -0.23 -5.07 -5.25
CA LEU A 36 -1.59 -4.64 -5.55
C LEU A 36 -1.59 -3.28 -6.26
N LEU A 37 -2.27 -3.23 -7.40
CA LEU A 37 -2.38 -2.06 -8.24
C LEU A 37 -3.81 -1.50 -8.22
N LEU A 38 -3.94 -0.22 -7.91
CA LEU A 38 -5.21 0.52 -7.82
C LEU A 38 -5.23 1.68 -8.83
N TYR A 39 -6.38 1.93 -9.47
CA TYR A 39 -6.55 3.06 -10.39
C TYR A 39 -7.78 3.93 -10.06
N GLY A 40 -7.63 5.25 -10.24
CA GLY A 40 -8.60 6.25 -9.79
C GLY A 40 -9.66 6.69 -10.81
N SER A 41 -9.92 5.94 -11.88
CA SER A 41 -10.97 6.32 -12.86
C SER A 41 -11.66 5.12 -13.51
N LEU A 42 -12.99 5.17 -13.49
CA LEU A 42 -13.91 4.20 -14.11
C LEU A 42 -14.40 4.63 -15.51
N ARG A 43 -13.78 5.66 -16.12
CA ARG A 43 -14.11 6.05 -17.50
C ARG A 43 -13.79 4.90 -18.44
N GLU A 44 -14.59 4.74 -19.49
CA GLU A 44 -14.35 3.75 -20.56
C GLU A 44 -12.91 3.84 -21.10
N ARG A 45 -12.44 5.07 -21.38
CA ARG A 45 -11.03 5.35 -21.66
C ARG A 45 -10.36 6.04 -20.48
N SER A 46 -9.84 5.24 -19.56
CA SER A 46 -9.15 5.70 -18.35
C SER A 46 -7.64 5.62 -18.51
N TYR A 47 -6.96 6.76 -18.65
CA TYR A 47 -5.49 6.79 -18.79
C TYR A 47 -4.76 6.32 -17.53
N SER A 48 -5.32 6.57 -16.35
CA SER A 48 -4.79 6.01 -15.11
C SER A 48 -4.86 4.49 -15.10
N HIS A 49 -5.98 3.89 -15.53
CA HIS A 49 -6.08 2.44 -15.69
C HIS A 49 -5.07 1.91 -16.73
N LEU A 50 -4.95 2.55 -17.90
CA LEU A 50 -3.97 2.15 -18.92
C LEU A 50 -2.53 2.21 -18.38
N LEU A 51 -2.17 3.26 -17.66
CA LEU A 51 -0.85 3.39 -17.03
C LEU A 51 -0.63 2.33 -15.94
N THR A 52 -1.66 2.01 -15.15
CA THR A 52 -1.61 0.90 -14.18
C THR A 52 -1.33 -0.44 -14.89
N LEU A 53 -1.91 -0.69 -16.07
CA LEU A 53 -1.61 -1.89 -16.84
C LEU A 53 -0.15 -1.93 -17.34
N GLU A 54 0.43 -0.80 -17.75
CA GLU A 54 1.86 -0.74 -18.10
C GLU A 54 2.76 -0.99 -16.87
N ALA A 55 2.43 -0.39 -15.73
CA ALA A 55 3.14 -0.67 -14.47
C ALA A 55 3.06 -2.16 -14.10
N ALA A 56 1.90 -2.79 -14.29
CA ALA A 56 1.71 -4.22 -14.06
C ALA A 56 2.62 -5.07 -14.98
N ARG A 57 2.78 -4.69 -16.25
CA ARG A 57 3.69 -5.38 -17.18
C ARG A 57 5.15 -5.26 -16.73
N LEU A 58 5.57 -4.07 -16.32
CA LEU A 58 6.93 -3.85 -15.81
C LEU A 58 7.22 -4.66 -14.54
N LEU A 59 6.31 -4.62 -13.56
CA LEU A 59 6.49 -5.35 -12.29
C LEU A 59 6.53 -6.87 -12.51
N ARG A 60 5.69 -7.41 -13.40
CA ARG A 60 5.76 -8.83 -13.78
C ARG A 60 7.07 -9.17 -14.47
N ALA A 61 7.56 -8.31 -15.38
CA ALA A 61 8.85 -8.49 -16.04
C ALA A 61 10.03 -8.43 -15.05
N MET A 62 9.88 -7.68 -13.95
CA MET A 62 10.84 -7.63 -12.84
C MET A 62 10.72 -8.83 -11.87
N GLY A 63 9.80 -9.77 -12.12
CA GLY A 63 9.61 -10.98 -11.32
C GLY A 63 8.61 -10.86 -10.17
N GLY A 64 7.77 -9.83 -10.16
CA GLY A 64 6.70 -9.65 -9.16
C GLY A 64 5.40 -10.40 -9.50
N GLU A 65 4.68 -10.82 -8.46
CA GLU A 65 3.29 -11.26 -8.56
C GLU A 65 2.38 -10.03 -8.49
N VAL A 66 1.50 -9.83 -9.47
CA VAL A 66 0.76 -8.56 -9.63
C VAL A 66 -0.72 -8.78 -9.83
N ILE A 67 -1.52 -8.16 -8.96
CA ILE A 67 -2.98 -8.09 -9.06
C ILE A 67 -3.41 -6.64 -9.28
N VAL A 68 -4.26 -6.41 -10.28
CA VAL A 68 -4.91 -5.11 -10.53
C VAL A 68 -6.36 -5.23 -10.07
N PHE A 69 -6.76 -4.39 -9.11
CA PHE A 69 -8.14 -4.39 -8.60
C PHE A 69 -9.04 -3.55 -9.50
N ASP A 70 -10.19 -4.11 -9.89
CA ASP A 70 -11.26 -3.36 -10.56
C ASP A 70 -12.17 -2.70 -9.52
N PRO A 71 -12.22 -1.36 -9.41
CA PRO A 71 -13.06 -0.67 -8.44
C PRO A 71 -14.52 -0.52 -8.87
N THR A 72 -14.92 -1.09 -10.02
CA THR A 72 -16.32 -1.08 -10.45
C THR A 72 -17.22 -1.74 -9.40
N GLY A 73 -18.27 -1.03 -8.99
CA GLY A 73 -19.19 -1.50 -7.95
C GLY A 73 -18.64 -1.41 -6.52
N LEU A 74 -17.47 -0.81 -6.30
CA LEU A 74 -17.01 -0.50 -4.95
C LEU A 74 -17.91 0.62 -4.36
N PRO A 75 -18.57 0.38 -3.21
CA PRO A 75 -19.49 1.34 -2.61
C PRO A 75 -18.73 2.54 -2.04
N LEU A 76 -19.44 3.66 -1.89
CA LEU A 76 -18.95 4.77 -1.07
C LEU A 76 -18.77 4.31 0.38
N VAL A 77 -17.79 4.90 1.06
CA VAL A 77 -17.54 4.69 2.49
C VAL A 77 -18.84 4.90 3.27
N ASP A 78 -19.12 4.01 4.22
CA ASP A 78 -20.30 3.97 5.10
C ASP A 78 -21.66 3.80 4.40
N SER A 79 -21.71 3.57 3.08
CA SER A 79 -22.98 3.39 2.37
C SER A 79 -23.54 1.96 2.46
N VAL A 80 -22.70 0.98 2.80
CA VAL A 80 -23.06 -0.43 3.01
C VAL A 80 -22.19 -1.05 4.11
N PRO A 81 -22.57 -2.20 4.71
CA PRO A 81 -21.71 -2.90 5.66
C PRO A 81 -20.36 -3.29 5.03
N ASP A 82 -19.33 -3.33 5.87
CA ASP A 82 -17.98 -3.75 5.47
C ASP A 82 -17.93 -5.16 4.86
N SER A 83 -18.91 -6.01 5.15
CA SER A 83 -19.06 -7.34 4.55
C SER A 83 -19.44 -7.32 3.07
N HIS A 84 -19.63 -6.16 2.46
CA HIS A 84 -19.86 -6.04 1.02
C HIS A 84 -18.72 -6.67 0.22
N ALA A 85 -19.05 -7.48 -0.79
CA ALA A 85 -18.08 -8.31 -1.51
C ALA A 85 -16.87 -7.52 -2.05
N LYS A 86 -17.10 -6.36 -2.70
CA LYS A 86 -16.00 -5.51 -3.21
C LYS A 86 -15.14 -4.88 -2.10
N VAL A 87 -15.71 -4.65 -0.91
CA VAL A 87 -14.97 -4.13 0.25
C VAL A 87 -14.07 -5.22 0.82
N GLN A 88 -14.60 -6.44 0.97
CA GLN A 88 -13.84 -7.61 1.42
C GLN A 88 -12.71 -7.94 0.43
N GLU A 89 -13.00 -8.00 -0.88
CA GLU A 89 -11.99 -8.24 -1.92
C GLU A 89 -10.84 -7.23 -1.84
N LEU A 90 -11.15 -5.92 -1.76
CA LEU A 90 -10.11 -4.89 -1.65
C LEU A 90 -9.27 -5.06 -0.38
N ARG A 91 -9.90 -5.38 0.76
CA ARG A 91 -9.20 -5.58 2.04
C ARG A 91 -8.31 -6.81 2.00
N GLU A 92 -8.82 -7.93 1.47
CA GLU A 92 -8.05 -9.17 1.32
C GLU A 92 -6.84 -8.96 0.42
N LEU A 93 -7.02 -8.29 -0.72
CA LEU A 93 -5.91 -7.94 -1.60
C LEU A 93 -4.91 -6.98 -0.94
N ALA A 94 -5.39 -6.02 -0.15
CA ALA A 94 -4.53 -5.10 0.57
C ALA A 94 -3.68 -5.80 1.64
N MET A 95 -4.25 -6.79 2.34
CA MET A 95 -3.54 -7.63 3.30
C MET A 95 -2.58 -8.61 2.65
N TRP A 96 -2.89 -9.08 1.43
CA TRP A 96 -2.03 -9.97 0.64
C TRP A 96 -0.79 -9.26 0.08
N ALA A 97 -0.88 -7.96 -0.23
CA ALA A 97 0.16 -7.21 -0.91
C ALA A 97 1.33 -6.83 0.02
N GLU A 98 2.54 -6.87 -0.53
CA GLU A 98 3.77 -6.40 0.13
C GLU A 98 4.18 -5.01 -0.37
N GLY A 99 3.71 -4.65 -1.58
CA GLY A 99 3.85 -3.33 -2.16
C GLY A 99 2.57 -2.92 -2.89
N MET A 100 2.37 -1.61 -3.05
CA MET A 100 1.21 -1.08 -3.78
C MET A 100 1.62 0.01 -4.76
N VAL A 101 0.86 0.11 -5.86
CA VAL A 101 0.94 1.22 -6.81
C VAL A 101 -0.45 1.83 -6.96
N TRP A 102 -0.55 3.12 -6.69
CA TRP A 102 -1.81 3.88 -6.79
C TRP A 102 -1.70 4.89 -7.93
N THR A 103 -2.51 4.71 -8.96
CA THR A 103 -2.52 5.58 -10.14
C THR A 103 -3.81 6.40 -10.16
N SER A 104 -3.74 7.63 -9.66
CA SER A 104 -4.87 8.56 -9.72
C SER A 104 -4.77 9.46 -10.95
N PRO A 105 -5.85 9.72 -11.69
CA PRO A 105 -5.90 10.92 -12.51
C PRO A 105 -5.94 12.15 -11.61
N GLU A 106 -5.45 13.28 -12.11
CA GLU A 106 -5.77 14.57 -11.50
C GLU A 106 -7.20 14.97 -11.93
N ARG A 107 -8.06 15.28 -10.96
CA ARG A 107 -9.41 15.77 -11.22
C ARG A 107 -9.68 17.03 -10.42
N HIS A 108 -9.71 18.16 -11.10
CA HIS A 108 -9.81 19.50 -10.50
C HIS A 108 -8.60 19.89 -9.64
N GLY A 109 -7.38 19.44 -9.99
CA GLY A 109 -6.15 19.82 -9.29
C GLY A 109 -5.81 19.00 -8.05
N ALA A 110 -6.44 17.83 -7.88
CA ALA A 110 -6.18 16.87 -6.81
C ALA A 110 -6.19 15.44 -7.34
#